data_AF-A0A8T4LAH5-F1
#
_entry.id   AF-A0A8T4LAH5-F1
#
_cell.length_a   1.000
_cell.length_b   1.000
_cell.length_c   1.000
_cell.angle_alpha   90.00
_cell.angle_beta   90.00
_cell.angle_gamma   90.00
#
_symmetry.space_group_name_H-M   'P 1'
#
loop_
_entity.id
_entity.type
_entity.pdbx_description
1 polymer ?
#
loop_
_entity_poly.entity_id
_entity_poly.type
_entity_poly.pdbx_seq_one_letter_code
_entity_poly.pdbx_strand_id
1 'polypeptide(L)' 'MVKIQIDLSHEEDTIVEIYKLAHDLRTKEEAIKLMVKFFKARIEPEKLPKKEYFKPKNK' A
#
# COMPACT_ATOMS: atom_id res chain seq x y z
N MET A 1 -11.00 11.69 -2.39
CA MET A 1 -11.10 10.42 -1.63
C MET A 1 -11.79 9.42 -2.54
N VAL A 2 -11.14 8.29 -2.84
CA VAL A 2 -11.70 7.25 -3.71
C VAL A 2 -12.13 6.09 -2.83
N LYS A 3 -13.31 5.53 -3.08
CA LYS A 3 -13.81 4.33 -2.40
C LYS A 3 -13.57 3.13 -3.31
N ILE A 4 -13.06 2.04 -2.75
CA ILE A 4 -12.83 0.78 -3.46
C ILE A 4 -13.63 -0.30 -2.72
N GLN A 5 -14.40 -1.08 -3.46
CA GLN A 5 -15.03 -2.30 -2.95
C GLN A 5 -14.15 -3.47 -3.37
N ILE A 6 -13.87 -4.38 -2.43
CA ILE A 6 -13.03 -5.55 -2.64
C ILE A 6 -13.76 -6.71 -1.99
N ASP A 7 -13.98 -7.77 -2.75
CA ASP A 7 -14.50 -9.02 -2.22
C ASP A 7 -13.31 -9.89 -1.84
N LEU A 8 -13.28 -10.33 -0.59
CA LEU A 8 -12.26 -11.24 -0.07
C LEU A 8 -12.90 -12.61 0.13
N SER A 9 -12.16 -13.65 -0.26
CA SER A 9 -12.44 -15.00 0.19
C SER A 9 -12.29 -15.10 1.72
N HIS A 10 -12.82 -16.17 2.31
CA HIS A 10 -12.73 -16.39 3.74
C HIS A 10 -11.27 -16.44 4.25
N GLU A 11 -10.37 -17.05 3.47
CA GLU A 11 -8.95 -17.14 3.81
C GLU A 11 -8.27 -15.76 3.75
N GLU A 12 -8.51 -14.97 2.70
CA GLU A 12 -7.98 -13.61 2.57
C GLU A 12 -8.47 -12.70 3.71
N ASP A 13 -9.76 -12.79 4.06
CA ASP A 13 -10.32 -12.02 5.18
C ASP A 13 -9.65 -12.38 6.51
N THR A 14 -9.40 -13.66 6.74
CA THR A 14 -8.70 -14.17 7.91
C THR A 14 -7.27 -13.63 7.99
N ILE A 15 -6.56 -13.58 6.86
CA ILE A 15 -5.20 -13.00 6.79
C ILE A 15 -5.23 -11.51 7.18
N VAL A 16 -6.20 -10.75 6.66
CA VAL A 16 -6.36 -9.32 6.99
C VAL A 16 -6.66 -9.13 8.48
N GLU A 17 -7.51 -9.96 9.07
CA GLU A 17 -7.83 -9.92 10.50
C GLU A 17 -6.63 -10.24 11.38
N ILE A 18 -5.85 -11.28 11.04
CA ILE A 18 -4.62 -11.63 11.77
C ILE A 18 -3.61 -10.47 11.69
N TYR A 19 -3.42 -9.89 10.50
CA TYR A 19 -2.53 -8.74 10.31
C TYR A 19 -2.99 -7.54 11.14
N LYS A 20 -4.29 -7.27 11.19
CA LYS A 20 -4.90 -6.21 11.99
C LYS A 20 -4.56 -6.38 13.48
N LEU A 21 -4.74 -7.59 14.01
CA LEU A 21 -4.43 -7.91 15.41
C LEU A 21 -2.93 -7.83 15.71
N ALA A 22 -2.08 -8.35 14.83
CA ALA A 22 -0.62 -8.37 15.02
C ALA A 22 0.01 -6.96 14.99
N HIS A 23 -0.68 -5.98 14.41
CA HIS A 23 -0.20 -4.60 14.27
C HIS A 23 -1.04 -3.57 15.03
N ASP A 24 -1.88 -4.01 15.98
CA ASP A 24 -2.74 -3.15 16.81
C ASP A 24 -3.61 -2.16 16.00
N LEU A 25 -4.08 -2.60 14.83
CA LEU A 25 -4.89 -1.79 13.93
C LEU A 25 -6.37 -1.89 14.31
N ARG A 26 -7.14 -0.84 14.00
CA ARG A 26 -8.56 -0.79 14.39
C ARG A 26 -9.47 -1.33 13.31
N THR A 27 -9.07 -1.17 12.04
CA THR A 27 -9.92 -1.50 10.90
C THR A 27 -9.19 -2.36 9.86
N LYS A 28 -9.95 -3.18 9.13
CA LYS A 28 -9.45 -3.93 7.96
C LYS A 28 -8.89 -2.99 6.88
N GLU A 29 -9.45 -1.78 6.74
CA GLU A 29 -8.96 -0.78 5.79
C GLU A 29 -7.52 -0.33 6.10
N GLU A 30 -7.20 -0.09 7.37
CA GLU A 30 -5.84 0.25 7.80
C GLU A 30 -4.86 -0.89 7.52
N ALA A 31 -5.28 -2.14 7.80
CA ALA A 31 -4.50 -3.33 7.51
C ALA A 31 -4.19 -3.45 6.02
N ILE A 32 -5.23 -3.40 5.16
CA ILE A 32 -5.07 -3.50 3.70
C ILE A 32 -4.18 -2.38 3.17
N LYS A 33 -4.33 -1.13 3.64
CA LYS A 33 -3.45 -0.02 3.23
C LYS A 33 -1.98 -0.28 3.56
N LEU A 34 -1.69 -0.86 4.72
CA LEU A 34 -0.32 -1.20 5.10
C LEU A 34 0.21 -2.39 4.28
N MET A 35 -0.60 -3.43 4.10
CA MET A 35 -0.25 -4.59 3.28
C MET A 35 0.08 -4.17 1.83
N VAL A 36 -0.76 -3.32 1.22
CA VAL A 36 -0.57 -2.82 -0.16
C VAL A 36 0.71 -1.99 -0.31
N LYS A 37 1.17 -1.27 0.73
CA LYS A 37 2.46 -0.57 0.69
C LYS A 37 3.64 -1.52 0.45
N PHE A 38 3.58 -2.74 0.98
CA PHE A 38 4.65 -3.74 0.80
C PHE A 38 4.71 -4.31 -0.61
N PHE A 39 3.63 -4.24 -1.39
CA PHE A 39 3.61 -4.70 -2.78
C PHE A 39 4.39 -3.80 -3.74
N LYS A 40 4.92 -2.66 -3.27
CA LYS A 40 5.92 -1.82 -3.95
C LYS A 40 5.72 -1.78 -5.46
N ALA A 41 4.53 -1.33 -5.89
CA ALA A 41 4.37 -0.91 -7.28
C ALA A 41 5.38 0.22 -7.52
N ARG A 42 6.24 0.07 -8.52
CA ARG A 42 7.03 1.17 -9.06
C ARG A 42 6.03 2.20 -9.58
N ILE A 43 5.69 3.20 -8.76
CA ILE A 43 4.97 4.39 -9.20
C ILE A 43 6.02 5.25 -9.93
N GLU A 44 6.44 4.80 -11.11
CA GLU A 44 7.24 5.61 -12.03
C GLU A 44 6.26 6.29 -13.00
N PRO A 45 6.25 7.64 -13.08
CA PRO A 45 5.48 8.32 -14.11
C PRO A 45 5.94 7.85 -15.49
N GLU A 46 5.00 7.36 -16.32
CA GLU A 46 5.26 6.78 -17.66
C GLU A 46 6.14 7.66 -18.57
N LYS A 47 6.24 8.96 -18.28
CA LYS A 47 6.91 9.95 -19.13
C LYS A 47 7.92 10.84 -18.40
N LEU A 48 8.58 10.36 -17.33
CA LEU A 48 9.73 11.10 -16.78
C LEU A 48 11.05 10.41 -17.13
N PRO A 49 11.95 11.06 -17.89
CA PRO A 49 13.25 10.49 -18.19
C PRO A 49 14.03 10.28 -16.88
N LYS A 50 14.59 9.09 -16.71
CA LYS A 50 15.26 8.54 -15.51
C LYS A 50 16.32 9.44 -14.81
N LYS A 51 16.69 10.59 -15.39
CA LYS A 51 17.82 11.43 -14.95
C LYS A 51 17.47 12.57 -13.98
N GLU A 52 16.21 12.81 -13.66
CA GLU A 52 15.85 13.98 -12.83
C GLU A 52 15.46 13.69 -11.38
N TYR A 53 15.16 12.43 -11.03
CA TYR A 53 14.64 12.09 -9.70
C TYR A 53 15.70 12.10 -8.57
N PHE A 54 16.99 12.04 -8.90
CA PHE A 54 18.09 11.96 -7.94
C PHE A 54 19.04 13.17 -8.00
N LYS A 55 18.51 14.40 -8.05
CA LYS A 55 19.32 15.57 -7.68
C LYS A 55 19.14 15.85 -6.19
N PRO A 56 20.08 15.47 -5.31
CA PRO A 56 20.08 16.00 -3.95
C PRO A 56 20.18 17.53 -4.05
N LYS A 57 19.22 18.23 -3.42
CA LYS A 57 19.32 19.68 -3.22
C LYS A 57 20.48 19.94 -2.26
N ASN A 58 21.69 20.08 -2.79
CA ASN A 58 22.76 20.76 -2.07
C ASN A 58 22.58 22.27 -2.32
N LYS A 59 22.24 23.01 -1.26
CA LYS A 59 22.55 24.42 -1.11
C LYS A 59 23.17 24.61 0.27
#